data_AF-A0A3C0GR52-F1
#
_entry.id   AF-A0A3C0GR52-F1
#
_cell.length_a   1.000
_cell.length_b   1.000
_cell.length_c   1.000
_cell.angle_alpha   90.00
_cell.angle_beta   90.00
_cell.angle_gamma   90.00
#
_symmetry.space_group_name_H-M   'P 1'
#
loop_
_entity.id
_entity.type
_entity.pdbx_description
1 polymer ?
#
loop_
_entity_poly.entity_id
_entity_poly.type
_entity_poly.pdbx_seq_one_letter_code
_entity_poly.pdbx_strand_id
1 'polypeptide(L)'
;MQQDQQSPEIFSSLLSSWIEHTATELGEVISRHGATDHAQRTLIDKVLERYQSLDDVSRGRFLLSTDVSSYLEEPDGMAFEGEHVGTRSLLQALADALEREHVIACIRTGRDVTTDGDRVDSPLGDVIARRDELGWSLEPRQTIGGVIALDVDSTLSMRYEPDSGTFCRARLEVDDTEHQLIADKLERAMALIDAATPLFGLMIRSFTRRIMVRKSVGLDEPVEHVPLGSEYRPIHTGCIRILNVHRSEMTVVLCAEAILHESTHSFLSAYESIHGKFMSSEIRFRPVSPWSGNYIPNHSLAHAIFVYYALHERSEER
;
A
#
# COMPACT_ATOMS: atom_id res chain seq x y z
N MET A 1 22.80 21.75 -13.36
CA MET A 1 21.68 22.65 -13.00
C MET A 1 20.42 22.50 -13.89
N GLN A 2 20.22 21.37 -14.58
CA GLN A 2 18.95 21.03 -15.27
C GLN A 2 18.22 19.82 -14.64
N GLN A 3 18.81 19.15 -13.63
CA GLN A 3 18.25 17.94 -13.00
C GLN A 3 17.11 18.22 -12.01
N ASP A 4 17.03 19.42 -11.42
CA ASP A 4 16.04 19.74 -10.39
C ASP A 4 14.60 19.87 -10.94
N GLN A 5 14.44 20.17 -12.25
CA GLN A 5 13.12 20.26 -12.87
C GLN A 5 12.63 18.93 -13.47
N GLN A 6 13.53 18.01 -13.83
CA GLN A 6 13.16 16.74 -14.46
C GLN A 6 12.67 15.69 -13.45
N SER A 7 13.13 15.76 -12.21
CA SER A 7 12.82 14.75 -11.19
C SER A 7 11.33 14.70 -10.80
N PRO A 8 10.64 15.84 -10.54
CA PRO A 8 9.20 15.83 -10.29
C PRO A 8 8.38 15.30 -11.48
N GLU A 9 8.83 15.59 -12.71
CA GLU A 9 8.16 15.14 -13.93
C GLU A 9 8.21 13.62 -14.09
N ILE A 10 9.34 12.97 -13.76
CA ILE A 10 9.48 11.52 -13.82
C ILE A 10 8.50 10.83 -12.87
N PHE A 11 8.42 11.27 -11.61
CA PHE A 11 7.53 10.64 -10.64
C PHE A 11 6.06 10.87 -10.96
N SER A 12 5.71 12.08 -11.42
CA SER A 12 4.35 12.40 -11.88
C SER A 12 3.97 11.59 -13.12
N SER A 13 4.87 11.47 -14.09
CA SER A 13 4.65 10.68 -15.31
C SER A 13 4.44 9.21 -14.98
N LEU A 14 5.26 8.63 -14.08
CA LEU A 14 5.10 7.24 -13.68
C LEU A 14 3.75 7.00 -13.00
N LEU A 15 3.32 7.92 -12.13
CA LEU A 15 2.02 7.83 -11.47
C LEU A 15 0.87 7.85 -12.49
N SER A 16 0.92 8.75 -13.48
CA SER A 16 -0.06 8.80 -14.55
C SER A 16 -0.07 7.52 -15.39
N SER A 17 1.10 7.03 -15.80
CA SER A 17 1.21 5.77 -16.55
C SER A 17 0.73 4.57 -15.72
N TRP A 18 0.93 4.60 -14.40
CA TRP A 18 0.42 3.55 -13.52
C TRP A 18 -1.11 3.54 -13.47
N ILE A 19 -1.76 4.71 -13.34
CA ILE A 19 -3.23 4.81 -13.40
C ILE A 19 -3.76 4.23 -14.72
N GLU A 20 -3.14 4.59 -15.85
CA GLU A 20 -3.52 4.07 -17.17
C GLU A 20 -3.32 2.56 -17.29
N HIS A 21 -2.20 2.05 -16.75
CA HIS A 21 -1.90 0.62 -16.72
C HIS A 21 -2.92 -0.15 -15.88
N THR A 22 -3.18 0.28 -14.64
CA THR A 22 -4.17 -0.35 -13.75
C THR A 22 -5.58 -0.31 -14.37
N ALA A 23 -5.94 0.77 -15.07
CA ALA A 23 -7.22 0.84 -15.78
C ALA A 23 -7.31 -0.18 -16.93
N THR A 24 -6.20 -0.41 -17.63
CA THR A 24 -6.10 -1.42 -18.69
C THR A 24 -6.22 -2.82 -18.11
N GLU A 25 -5.46 -3.14 -17.07
CA GLU A 25 -5.52 -4.44 -16.38
C GLU A 25 -6.92 -4.73 -15.81
N LEU A 26 -7.59 -3.74 -15.23
CA LEU A 26 -8.97 -3.86 -14.78
C LEU A 26 -9.91 -4.24 -15.93
N GLY A 27 -9.76 -3.58 -17.10
CA GLY A 27 -10.52 -3.91 -18.30
C GLY A 27 -10.27 -5.33 -18.80
N GLU A 28 -9.01 -5.80 -18.75
CA GLU A 28 -8.64 -7.17 -19.11
C GLU A 28 -9.21 -8.20 -18.13
N VAL A 29 -9.17 -7.94 -16.82
CA VAL A 29 -9.77 -8.80 -15.80
C VAL A 29 -11.27 -8.94 -16.02
N ILE A 30 -11.98 -7.83 -16.22
CA ILE A 30 -13.43 -7.83 -16.49
C ILE A 30 -13.73 -8.62 -17.78
N SER A 31 -12.91 -8.44 -18.82
CA SER A 31 -13.09 -9.14 -20.11
C SER A 31 -12.83 -10.65 -20.00
N ARG A 32 -11.79 -11.06 -19.25
CA ARG A 32 -11.44 -12.47 -19.02
C ARG A 32 -12.50 -13.22 -18.21
N HIS A 33 -13.13 -12.55 -17.25
CA HIS A 33 -14.24 -13.10 -16.48
C HIS A 33 -15.58 -13.05 -17.25
N GLY A 34 -15.52 -12.85 -18.57
CA GLY A 34 -16.64 -12.82 -19.50
C GLY A 34 -17.72 -13.83 -19.11
N ALA A 35 -18.81 -13.27 -18.63
CA ALA A 35 -20.04 -13.88 -18.19
C ALA A 35 -20.28 -15.38 -18.47
N THR A 36 -19.63 -16.23 -17.68
CA THR A 36 -19.86 -17.68 -17.75
C THR A 36 -21.22 -18.07 -17.16
N ASP A 37 -21.76 -17.24 -16.25
CA ASP A 37 -23.12 -17.35 -15.70
C ASP A 37 -23.78 -15.98 -15.46
N HIS A 38 -25.05 -16.00 -15.03
CA HIS A 38 -25.85 -14.79 -14.77
C HIS A 38 -25.34 -13.98 -13.57
N ALA A 39 -24.82 -14.64 -12.52
CA ALA A 39 -24.34 -13.97 -11.32
C ALA A 39 -23.07 -13.15 -11.62
N GLN A 40 -22.17 -13.69 -12.43
CA GLN A 40 -21.00 -12.96 -12.92
C GLN A 40 -21.37 -11.77 -13.81
N ARG A 41 -22.41 -11.89 -14.67
CA ARG A 41 -22.93 -10.75 -15.44
C ARG A 41 -23.35 -9.61 -14.53
N THR A 42 -24.18 -9.93 -13.54
CA THR A 42 -24.66 -8.93 -12.59
C THR A 42 -23.52 -8.24 -11.83
N LEU A 43 -22.48 -8.98 -11.45
CA LEU A 43 -21.30 -8.41 -10.80
C LEU A 43 -20.50 -7.50 -11.75
N ILE A 44 -20.28 -7.92 -12.99
CA ILE A 44 -19.60 -7.10 -14.00
C ILE A 44 -20.39 -5.82 -14.28
N ASP A 45 -21.71 -5.92 -14.47
CA ASP A 45 -22.57 -4.76 -14.72
C ASP A 45 -22.51 -3.79 -13.53
N LYS A 46 -22.54 -4.31 -12.28
CA LYS A 46 -22.37 -3.50 -11.08
C LYS A 46 -21.01 -2.79 -11.04
N VAL A 47 -19.93 -3.50 -11.33
CA VAL A 47 -18.57 -2.92 -11.39
C VAL A 47 -18.51 -1.79 -12.41
N LEU A 48 -19.02 -2.01 -13.62
CA LEU A 48 -19.01 -1.01 -14.70
C LEU A 48 -19.87 0.20 -14.35
N GLU A 49 -21.10 -0.01 -13.86
CA GLU A 49 -22.00 1.06 -13.44
C GLU A 49 -21.36 1.92 -12.35
N ARG A 50 -20.81 1.28 -11.31
CA ARG A 50 -20.18 1.99 -10.20
C ARG A 50 -18.95 2.76 -10.64
N TYR A 51 -18.06 2.16 -11.43
CA TYR A 51 -16.89 2.86 -11.96
C TYR A 51 -17.27 4.06 -12.83
N GLN A 52 -18.30 3.94 -13.67
CA GLN A 52 -18.81 5.04 -14.49
C GLN A 52 -19.45 6.16 -13.65
N SER A 53 -20.04 5.84 -12.50
CA SER A 53 -20.65 6.82 -11.60
C SER A 53 -19.65 7.68 -10.82
N LEU A 54 -18.39 7.27 -10.73
CA LEU A 54 -17.32 8.02 -10.08
C LEU A 54 -16.88 9.21 -10.94
N ASP A 55 -16.52 10.32 -10.29
CA ASP A 55 -15.81 11.42 -10.95
C ASP A 55 -14.34 11.04 -11.21
N ASP A 56 -13.63 11.85 -12.01
CA ASP A 56 -12.26 11.54 -12.42
C ASP A 56 -11.30 11.46 -11.22
N VAL A 57 -11.54 12.26 -10.18
CA VAL A 57 -10.75 12.23 -8.94
C VAL A 57 -10.93 10.90 -8.22
N SER A 58 -12.17 10.45 -8.05
CA SER A 58 -12.49 9.20 -7.33
C SER A 58 -12.09 7.97 -8.15
N ARG A 59 -12.16 8.03 -9.48
CA ARG A 59 -11.58 6.98 -10.35
C ARG A 59 -10.06 6.90 -10.18
N GLY A 60 -9.37 8.04 -10.20
CA GLY A 60 -7.92 8.07 -9.96
C GLY A 60 -7.56 7.49 -8.59
N ARG A 61 -8.30 7.85 -7.54
CA ARG A 61 -8.11 7.29 -6.19
C ARG A 61 -8.34 5.77 -6.14
N PHE A 62 -9.38 5.28 -6.81
CA PHE A 62 -9.67 3.86 -6.91
C PHE A 62 -8.53 3.10 -7.60
N LEU A 63 -8.03 3.60 -8.73
CA LEU A 63 -6.95 2.98 -9.50
C LEU A 63 -5.58 3.03 -8.81
N LEU A 64 -5.37 4.00 -7.90
CA LEU A 64 -4.18 4.08 -7.05
C LEU A 64 -4.32 3.29 -5.74
N SER A 65 -5.46 2.64 -5.51
CA SER A 65 -5.71 1.98 -4.24
C SER A 65 -4.92 0.68 -4.10
N THR A 66 -4.37 0.49 -2.90
CA THR A 66 -3.64 -0.72 -2.54
C THR A 66 -4.52 -1.96 -2.66
N ASP A 67 -5.79 -1.84 -2.28
CA ASP A 67 -6.77 -2.93 -2.40
C ASP A 67 -6.93 -3.38 -3.86
N VAL A 68 -7.07 -2.46 -4.82
CA VAL A 68 -7.22 -2.80 -6.24
C VAL A 68 -5.96 -3.47 -6.78
N SER A 69 -4.78 -2.95 -6.45
CA SER A 69 -3.53 -3.61 -6.84
C SER A 69 -3.43 -5.03 -6.29
N SER A 70 -3.92 -5.29 -5.06
CA SER A 70 -3.92 -6.64 -4.47
C SER A 70 -4.67 -7.61 -5.34
N TYR A 71 -5.84 -7.18 -5.80
CA TYR A 71 -6.80 -8.02 -6.48
C TYR A 71 -6.37 -8.30 -7.93
N LEU A 72 -5.80 -7.32 -8.62
CA LEU A 72 -5.40 -7.48 -10.03
C LEU A 72 -4.21 -8.44 -10.21
N GLU A 73 -3.30 -8.52 -9.23
CA GLU A 73 -2.13 -9.41 -9.30
C GLU A 73 -2.40 -10.85 -8.79
N GLU A 74 -3.55 -11.14 -8.18
CA GLU A 74 -3.87 -12.50 -7.68
C GLU A 74 -4.48 -13.39 -8.79
N PRO A 75 -3.74 -14.40 -9.31
CA PRO A 75 -4.15 -15.17 -10.50
C PRO A 75 -5.35 -16.10 -10.25
N ASP A 76 -5.51 -16.56 -9.01
CA ASP A 76 -6.57 -17.49 -8.61
C ASP A 76 -7.87 -16.77 -8.22
N GLY A 77 -7.86 -15.43 -8.24
CA GLY A 77 -9.02 -14.60 -7.94
C GLY A 77 -9.59 -14.80 -6.53
N MET A 78 -8.75 -15.21 -5.58
CA MET A 78 -9.12 -15.47 -4.18
C MET A 78 -8.40 -14.48 -3.29
N ALA A 79 -9.04 -13.34 -3.00
CA ALA A 79 -8.53 -12.39 -2.03
C ALA A 79 -8.25 -13.13 -0.72
N PHE A 80 -6.98 -13.22 -0.30
CA PHE A 80 -6.61 -13.78 0.98
C PHE A 80 -7.17 -12.91 2.11
N GLU A 81 -8.43 -13.13 2.47
CA GLU A 81 -8.97 -12.72 3.75
C GLU A 81 -8.65 -13.87 4.72
N GLY A 82 -7.94 -13.59 5.82
CA GLY A 82 -7.50 -14.61 6.77
C GLY A 82 -8.65 -15.44 7.34
N GLU A 83 -8.37 -16.34 8.29
CA GLU A 83 -9.31 -17.34 8.87
C GLU A 83 -10.70 -16.85 9.35
N HIS A 84 -11.02 -15.55 9.27
CA HIS A 84 -12.23 -14.92 9.79
C HIS A 84 -13.17 -14.31 8.74
N VAL A 85 -12.84 -14.30 7.44
CA VAL A 85 -13.76 -13.79 6.40
C VAL A 85 -13.67 -14.69 5.17
N GLY A 86 -14.81 -15.17 4.68
CA GLY A 86 -14.88 -16.19 3.62
C GLY A 86 -14.16 -15.79 2.33
N THR A 87 -13.83 -16.79 1.51
CA THR A 87 -13.18 -16.59 0.21
C THR A 87 -14.08 -15.82 -0.76
N ARG A 88 -13.68 -14.61 -1.17
CA ARG A 88 -14.34 -13.82 -2.21
C ARG A 88 -13.65 -14.03 -3.56
N SER A 89 -14.44 -14.06 -4.63
CA SER A 89 -13.91 -13.97 -5.98
C SER A 89 -13.35 -12.57 -6.27
N LEU A 90 -12.42 -12.47 -7.22
CA LEU A 90 -11.84 -11.22 -7.72
C LEU A 90 -12.91 -10.17 -8.06
N LEU A 91 -13.94 -10.55 -8.80
CA LEU A 91 -15.02 -9.63 -9.19
C LEU A 91 -15.81 -9.11 -7.98
N GLN A 92 -16.01 -9.93 -6.95
CA GLN A 92 -16.65 -9.49 -5.70
C GLN A 92 -15.77 -8.50 -4.96
N ALA A 93 -14.48 -8.79 -4.84
CA ALA A 93 -13.52 -7.91 -4.19
C ALA A 93 -13.41 -6.53 -4.87
N LEU A 94 -13.40 -6.51 -6.22
CA LEU A 94 -13.44 -5.28 -7.01
C LEU A 94 -14.76 -4.51 -6.85
N ALA A 95 -15.90 -5.21 -6.88
CA ALA A 95 -17.21 -4.60 -6.66
C ALA A 95 -17.33 -3.96 -5.27
N ASP A 96 -16.78 -4.63 -4.25
CA ASP A 96 -16.79 -4.13 -2.88
C ASP A 96 -15.86 -2.93 -2.71
N ALA A 97 -14.67 -2.94 -3.31
CA ALA A 97 -13.78 -1.78 -3.32
C ALA A 97 -14.41 -0.58 -4.04
N LEU A 98 -15.07 -0.79 -5.18
CA LEU A 98 -15.80 0.26 -5.90
C LEU A 98 -16.96 0.81 -5.10
N GLU A 99 -17.75 -0.05 -4.45
CA GLU A 99 -18.86 0.41 -3.62
C GLU A 99 -18.34 1.30 -2.48
N ARG A 100 -17.23 0.91 -1.82
CA ARG A 100 -16.63 1.73 -0.77
C ARG A 100 -16.13 3.08 -1.30
N GLU A 101 -15.45 3.13 -2.45
CA GLU A 101 -15.02 4.42 -3.01
C GLU A 101 -16.22 5.25 -3.49
N HIS A 102 -17.29 4.63 -3.99
CA HIS A 102 -18.53 5.31 -4.34
C HIS A 102 -19.21 5.94 -3.11
N VAL A 103 -19.30 5.21 -1.99
CA VAL A 103 -19.81 5.73 -0.71
C VAL A 103 -18.99 6.96 -0.30
N ILE A 104 -17.66 6.85 -0.32
CA ILE A 104 -16.75 7.95 0.03
C ILE A 104 -16.97 9.16 -0.90
N ALA A 105 -17.09 8.94 -2.21
CA ALA A 105 -17.33 9.98 -3.19
C ALA A 105 -18.70 10.67 -2.98
N CYS A 106 -19.75 9.90 -2.69
CA CYS A 106 -21.07 10.44 -2.40
C CYS A 106 -21.06 11.33 -1.16
N ILE A 107 -20.51 10.86 -0.04
CA ILE A 107 -20.40 11.65 1.20
C ILE A 107 -19.58 12.93 0.95
N ARG A 108 -18.46 12.83 0.22
CA ARG A 108 -17.63 14.00 -0.14
C ARG A 108 -18.41 15.07 -0.91
N THR A 109 -19.38 14.65 -1.73
CA THR A 109 -20.25 15.54 -2.51
C THR A 109 -21.57 15.91 -1.81
N GLY A 110 -21.78 15.47 -0.56
CA GLY A 110 -23.02 15.70 0.19
C GLY A 110 -24.24 14.94 -0.34
N ARG A 111 -24.02 13.83 -1.06
CA ARG A 111 -25.09 12.93 -1.53
C ARG A 111 -25.38 11.88 -0.46
N ASP A 112 -26.65 11.56 -0.28
CA ASP A 112 -27.09 10.50 0.64
C ASP A 112 -26.58 9.13 0.19
N VAL A 113 -26.22 8.30 1.18
CA VAL A 113 -25.70 6.95 0.94
C VAL A 113 -26.44 5.93 1.79
N THR A 114 -26.89 4.86 1.15
CA THR A 114 -27.46 3.68 1.80
C THR A 114 -26.44 2.56 1.79
N THR A 115 -25.85 2.29 2.95
CA THR A 115 -24.97 1.12 3.16
C THR A 115 -25.29 0.47 4.49
N ASP A 116 -25.14 -0.85 4.55
CA ASP A 116 -25.34 -1.68 5.73
C ASP A 116 -24.09 -1.60 6.62
N GLY A 117 -23.96 -0.51 7.37
CA GLY A 117 -22.84 -0.28 8.27
C GLY A 117 -22.76 1.16 8.76
N ASP A 118 -21.96 1.35 9.80
CA ASP A 118 -21.62 2.65 10.38
C ASP A 118 -20.17 3.07 10.08
N ARG A 119 -19.40 2.21 9.39
CA ARG A 119 -17.99 2.45 9.03
C ARG A 119 -17.67 1.94 7.64
N VAL A 120 -17.01 2.76 6.83
CA VAL A 120 -16.46 2.38 5.52
C VAL A 120 -15.05 2.93 5.36
N ASP A 121 -14.05 2.05 5.25
CA ASP A 121 -12.67 2.42 4.94
C ASP A 121 -12.49 2.62 3.42
N SER A 122 -11.94 3.77 3.01
CA SER A 122 -11.59 3.99 1.59
C SER A 122 -10.58 2.94 1.12
N PRO A 123 -10.71 2.39 -0.10
CA PRO A 123 -9.72 1.47 -0.67
C PRO A 123 -8.31 2.06 -0.72
N LEU A 124 -8.17 3.38 -0.91
CA LEU A 124 -6.87 4.06 -0.89
C LEU A 124 -6.25 4.06 0.52
N GLY A 125 -7.07 3.92 1.56
CA GLY A 125 -6.65 3.83 2.95
C GLY A 125 -6.36 5.16 3.62
N ASP A 126 -6.83 6.28 3.07
CA ASP A 126 -6.56 7.65 3.56
C ASP A 126 -7.74 8.29 4.30
N VAL A 127 -8.95 7.76 4.13
CA VAL A 127 -10.18 8.29 4.74
C VAL A 127 -11.04 7.15 5.27
N ILE A 128 -11.70 7.40 6.41
CA ILE A 128 -12.75 6.55 6.98
C ILE A 128 -14.06 7.33 6.92
N ALA A 129 -15.10 6.77 6.32
CA ALA A 129 -16.46 7.26 6.50
C ALA A 129 -17.05 6.66 7.77
N ARG A 130 -17.60 7.50 8.65
CA ARG A 130 -18.34 7.07 9.84
C ARG A 130 -19.77 7.60 9.81
N ARG A 131 -20.69 6.80 10.33
CA ARG A 131 -22.09 7.18 10.53
C ARG A 131 -22.38 7.33 12.01
N ASP A 132 -22.85 8.50 12.41
CA ASP A 132 -23.34 8.77 13.76
C ASP A 132 -24.82 9.21 13.72
N GLU A 133 -25.30 9.78 14.81
CA GLU A 133 -26.68 10.31 14.92
C GLU A 133 -26.95 11.50 13.98
N LEU A 134 -25.91 12.23 13.58
CA LEU A 134 -25.99 13.41 12.70
C LEU A 134 -25.85 13.04 11.22
N GLY A 135 -25.37 11.83 10.92
CA GLY A 135 -25.29 11.28 9.57
C GLY A 135 -23.89 10.80 9.25
N TRP A 136 -23.53 10.88 7.97
CA TRP A 136 -22.21 10.46 7.50
C TRP A 136 -21.19 11.60 7.61
N SER A 137 -20.00 11.28 8.11
CA SER A 137 -18.83 12.16 8.13
C SER A 137 -17.62 11.44 7.54
N LEU A 138 -16.67 12.22 7.01
CA LEU A 138 -15.38 11.72 6.53
C LEU A 138 -14.29 12.12 7.52
N GLU A 139 -13.63 11.13 8.08
CA GLU A 139 -12.49 11.28 8.96
C GLU A 139 -11.20 10.98 8.17
N PRO A 140 -10.35 11.98 7.91
CA PRO A 140 -9.05 11.72 7.30
C PRO A 140 -8.18 10.94 8.30
N ARG A 141 -7.47 9.94 7.80
CA ARG A 141 -6.44 9.27 8.58
C ARG A 141 -5.25 10.19 8.77
N GLN A 142 -4.52 9.96 9.85
CA GLN A 142 -3.25 10.64 10.06
C GLN A 142 -2.33 10.36 8.87
N THR A 143 -1.60 11.38 8.43
CA THR A 143 -0.63 11.25 7.34
C THR A 143 0.78 11.39 7.86
N ILE A 144 1.72 10.74 7.19
CA ILE A 144 3.16 10.84 7.38
C ILE A 144 3.72 11.64 6.20
N GLY A 145 4.52 12.65 6.50
CA GLY A 145 4.96 13.61 5.49
C GLY A 145 3.77 14.34 4.84
N GLY A 146 2.64 14.48 5.53
CA GLY A 146 1.47 15.21 5.00
C GLY A 146 0.78 14.59 3.78
N VAL A 147 1.22 13.44 3.26
CA VAL A 147 0.62 12.80 2.05
C VAL A 147 0.46 11.29 2.14
N ILE A 148 1.18 10.59 3.03
CA ILE A 148 1.17 9.13 3.10
C ILE A 148 0.25 8.70 4.25
N ALA A 149 -0.82 7.97 3.99
CA ALA A 149 -1.74 7.55 5.04
C ALA A 149 -1.10 6.55 6.01
N LEU A 150 -1.27 6.78 7.32
CA LEU A 150 -0.93 5.83 8.36
C LEU A 150 -2.12 4.91 8.62
N ASP A 151 -1.90 3.60 8.49
CA ASP A 151 -2.94 2.60 8.66
C ASP A 151 -2.55 1.55 9.71
N VAL A 152 -3.32 1.52 10.80
CA VAL A 152 -3.13 0.58 11.93
C VAL A 152 -4.36 -0.31 12.17
N ASP A 153 -5.46 -0.07 11.47
CA ASP A 153 -6.78 -0.62 11.82
C ASP A 153 -7.76 -0.82 10.65
N SER A 154 -7.37 -0.55 9.40
CA SER A 154 -8.20 -0.90 8.25
C SER A 154 -8.42 -2.42 8.11
N THR A 155 -9.45 -2.81 7.36
CA THR A 155 -9.69 -4.22 7.00
C THR A 155 -8.46 -4.89 6.37
N LEU A 156 -7.71 -4.17 5.54
CA LEU A 156 -6.50 -4.69 4.91
C LEU A 156 -5.35 -4.86 5.91
N SER A 157 -5.15 -3.93 6.84
CA SER A 157 -4.09 -4.04 7.86
C SER A 157 -4.39 -5.09 8.94
N MET A 158 -5.66 -5.49 9.07
CA MET A 158 -6.11 -6.55 9.97
C MET A 158 -5.88 -7.97 9.44
N ARG A 159 -5.58 -8.16 8.15
CA ARG A 159 -5.40 -9.49 7.56
C ARG A 159 -4.27 -10.28 8.24
N TYR A 160 -4.40 -11.60 8.22
CA TYR A 160 -3.36 -12.55 8.63
C TYR A 160 -2.81 -13.20 7.37
N GLU A 161 -1.50 -13.09 7.17
CA GLU A 161 -0.82 -13.55 5.96
C GLU A 161 0.36 -14.44 6.36
N PRO A 162 0.20 -15.78 6.37
CA PRO A 162 1.24 -16.70 6.82
C PRO A 162 2.59 -16.52 6.13
N ASP A 163 2.57 -16.16 4.84
CA ASP A 163 3.77 -15.99 4.02
C ASP A 163 4.41 -14.59 4.14
N SER A 164 3.82 -13.68 4.92
CA SER A 164 4.30 -12.30 5.11
C SER A 164 5.34 -12.22 6.22
N GLY A 165 6.43 -11.49 6.02
CA GLY A 165 7.43 -11.23 7.08
C GLY A 165 6.90 -10.33 8.20
N THR A 166 5.87 -9.52 7.91
CA THR A 166 5.30 -8.55 8.86
C THR A 166 3.90 -8.93 9.36
N PHE A 167 3.09 -9.61 8.54
CA PHE A 167 1.68 -9.95 8.82
C PHE A 167 1.45 -11.45 9.11
N CYS A 168 2.51 -12.25 9.27
CA CYS A 168 2.43 -13.66 9.68
C CYS A 168 2.17 -13.87 11.18
N ARG A 169 2.01 -12.79 11.96
CA ARG A 169 1.78 -12.84 13.41
C ARG A 169 0.39 -12.32 13.76
N ALA A 170 -0.16 -12.80 14.87
CA ALA A 170 -1.42 -12.27 15.40
C ALA A 170 -1.32 -10.74 15.61
N ARG A 171 -2.41 -10.05 15.27
CA ARG A 171 -2.54 -8.60 15.50
C ARG A 171 -2.82 -8.35 16.98
N LEU A 172 -2.21 -7.31 17.51
CA LEU A 172 -2.67 -6.65 18.73
C LEU A 172 -3.23 -5.27 18.39
N GLU A 173 -4.16 -4.79 19.19
CA GLU A 173 -4.72 -3.45 19.05
C GLU A 173 -3.68 -2.38 19.39
N VAL A 174 -3.70 -1.31 18.60
CA VAL A 174 -2.89 -0.11 18.80
C VAL A 174 -3.78 0.92 19.49
N ASP A 175 -3.39 1.34 20.70
CA ASP A 175 -4.11 2.40 21.41
C ASP A 175 -3.71 3.81 20.91
N ASP A 176 -4.41 4.84 21.37
CA ASP A 176 -4.16 6.22 20.94
C ASP A 176 -2.75 6.72 21.28
N THR A 177 -2.17 6.26 22.39
CA THR A 177 -0.81 6.65 22.82
C THR A 177 0.22 6.02 21.90
N GLU A 178 0.05 4.73 21.60
CA GLU A 178 0.88 4.00 20.65
C GLU A 178 0.73 4.56 19.23
N HIS A 179 -0.49 4.91 18.81
CA HIS A 179 -0.75 5.52 17.52
C HIS A 179 0.02 6.83 17.36
N GLN A 180 -0.01 7.70 18.37
CA GLN A 180 0.74 8.95 18.36
C GLN A 180 2.25 8.73 18.37
N LEU A 181 2.73 7.72 19.10
CA LEU A 181 4.15 7.33 19.14
C LEU A 181 4.64 6.83 17.78
N ILE A 182 3.83 5.98 17.13
CA ILE A 182 4.11 5.46 15.78
C ILE A 182 4.21 6.62 14.81
N ALA A 183 3.23 7.53 14.83
CA ALA A 183 3.22 8.68 13.94
C ALA A 183 4.42 9.61 14.15
N ASP A 184 4.79 9.94 15.40
CA ASP A 184 5.98 10.76 15.69
C ASP A 184 7.26 10.13 15.12
N LYS A 185 7.43 8.82 15.32
CA LYS A 185 8.60 8.10 14.79
C LYS A 185 8.66 8.13 13.27
N LEU A 186 7.54 7.89 12.60
CA LEU A 186 7.49 7.85 11.14
C LEU A 186 7.64 9.25 10.53
N GLU A 187 7.10 10.29 11.16
CA GLU A 187 7.31 11.68 10.73
C GLU A 187 8.79 12.09 10.86
N ARG A 188 9.41 11.78 12.00
CA ARG A 188 10.84 12.04 12.21
C ARG A 188 11.72 11.23 11.26
N ALA A 189 11.30 10.02 10.91
CA ALA A 189 11.97 9.18 9.93
C ALA A 189 11.89 9.80 8.52
N MET A 190 10.71 10.28 8.10
CA MET A 190 10.55 11.01 6.84
C MET A 190 11.38 12.30 6.82
N ALA A 191 11.38 13.08 7.90
CA ALA A 191 12.22 14.28 7.99
C ALA A 191 13.73 13.96 7.87
N LEU A 192 14.17 12.84 8.44
CA LEU A 192 15.54 12.35 8.28
C LEU A 192 15.84 11.97 6.83
N ILE A 193 14.89 11.35 6.12
CA ILE A 193 15.02 11.03 4.70
C ILE A 193 15.09 12.30 3.85
N ASP A 194 14.20 13.25 4.07
CA ASP A 194 14.17 14.51 3.32
C ASP A 194 15.46 15.31 3.52
N ALA A 195 16.03 15.29 4.72
CA ALA A 195 17.29 15.97 5.01
C ALA A 195 18.51 15.28 4.38
N ALA A 196 18.54 13.94 4.40
CA ALA A 196 19.71 13.17 3.93
C ALA A 196 19.68 12.88 2.42
N THR A 197 18.49 12.69 1.84
CA THR A 197 18.29 12.26 0.45
C THR A 197 17.00 12.89 -0.11
N PRO A 198 16.98 14.22 -0.40
CA PRO A 198 15.76 14.94 -0.76
C PRO A 198 15.02 14.36 -1.97
N LEU A 199 15.75 13.86 -2.96
CA LEU A 199 15.17 13.25 -4.16
C LEU A 199 14.37 11.97 -3.83
N PHE A 200 14.88 11.14 -2.92
CA PHE A 200 14.15 9.97 -2.44
C PHE A 200 12.97 10.39 -1.56
N GLY A 201 13.10 11.43 -0.74
CA GLY A 201 11.98 12.03 -0.01
C GLY A 201 10.84 12.44 -0.96
N LEU A 202 11.18 13.11 -2.05
CA LEU A 202 10.23 13.47 -3.10
C LEU A 202 9.61 12.23 -3.77
N MET A 203 10.42 11.25 -4.19
CA MET A 203 9.93 9.99 -4.78
C MET A 203 8.92 9.29 -3.86
N ILE A 204 9.25 9.17 -2.57
CA ILE A 204 8.41 8.51 -1.56
C ILE A 204 7.08 9.25 -1.41
N ARG A 205 7.10 10.58 -1.28
CA ARG A 205 5.90 11.42 -1.19
C ARG A 205 5.07 11.38 -2.48
N SER A 206 5.73 11.30 -3.63
CA SER A 206 5.08 11.22 -4.94
C SER A 206 4.48 9.86 -5.23
N PHE A 207 4.98 8.76 -4.67
CA PHE A 207 4.55 7.41 -5.05
C PHE A 207 3.92 6.59 -3.91
N THR A 208 4.48 6.63 -2.70
CA THR A 208 3.95 5.90 -1.55
C THR A 208 2.66 6.57 -1.10
N ARG A 209 1.60 5.78 -0.91
CA ARG A 209 0.27 6.24 -0.49
C ARG A 209 -0.09 5.79 0.91
N ARG A 210 0.49 4.68 1.37
CA ARG A 210 0.07 4.05 2.62
C ARG A 210 1.23 3.37 3.32
N ILE A 211 1.32 3.58 4.63
CA ILE A 211 2.17 2.81 5.54
C ILE A 211 1.25 2.03 6.46
N MET A 212 1.23 0.71 6.29
CA MET A 212 0.53 -0.18 7.20
C MET A 212 1.45 -0.57 8.35
N VAL A 213 0.99 -0.35 9.58
CA VAL A 213 1.74 -0.74 10.77
C VAL A 213 1.04 -1.86 11.50
N ARG A 214 1.77 -2.95 11.73
CA ARG A 214 1.29 -4.11 12.49
C ARG A 214 1.92 -4.10 13.88
N LYS A 215 1.09 -4.20 14.91
CA LYS A 215 1.52 -4.55 16.27
C LYS A 215 1.31 -6.05 16.48
N SER A 216 2.35 -6.74 16.94
CA SER A 216 2.33 -8.17 17.27
C SER A 216 2.89 -8.51 18.65
N VAL A 217 3.48 -7.53 19.33
CA VAL A 217 4.06 -7.64 20.67
C VAL A 217 3.63 -6.42 21.48
N GLY A 218 3.24 -6.60 22.74
CA GLY A 218 2.84 -5.51 23.62
C GLY A 218 4.00 -4.55 23.91
N LEU A 219 3.71 -3.30 24.32
CA LEU A 219 4.76 -2.32 24.63
C LEU A 219 5.67 -2.76 25.79
N ASP A 220 5.08 -3.35 26.83
CA ASP A 220 5.77 -3.81 28.04
C ASP A 220 6.00 -5.33 28.07
N GLU A 221 5.72 -6.01 26.96
CA GLU A 221 5.89 -7.46 26.88
C GLU A 221 7.40 -7.80 26.89
N PRO A 222 7.86 -8.63 27.84
CA PRO A 222 9.25 -9.05 27.90
C PRO A 222 9.49 -10.12 26.83
N VAL A 223 10.12 -9.71 25.73
CA VAL A 223 10.56 -10.60 24.66
C VAL A 223 12.08 -10.58 24.57
N GLU A 224 12.69 -11.74 24.36
CA GLU A 224 14.15 -11.88 24.22
C GLU A 224 14.65 -11.07 23.01
N HIS A 225 13.89 -11.12 21.91
CA HIS A 225 14.09 -10.31 20.72
C HIS A 225 12.75 -9.82 20.19
N VAL A 226 12.56 -8.50 20.09
CA VAL A 226 11.40 -7.91 19.43
C VAL A 226 11.48 -8.25 17.94
N PRO A 227 10.45 -8.88 17.35
CA PRO A 227 10.41 -9.07 15.91
C PRO A 227 10.20 -7.70 15.26
N LEU A 228 11.26 -7.20 14.62
CA LEU A 228 11.23 -6.01 13.79
C LEU A 228 11.31 -6.44 12.33
N GLY A 229 10.64 -5.69 11.46
CA GLY A 229 10.66 -5.99 10.04
C GLY A 229 9.88 -4.96 9.25
N SER A 230 10.23 -4.86 7.98
CA SER A 230 9.48 -4.15 6.97
C SER A 230 9.31 -5.06 5.76
N GLU A 231 8.26 -4.79 4.98
CA GLU A 231 8.10 -5.42 3.68
C GLU A 231 7.35 -4.48 2.73
N TYR A 232 7.74 -4.52 1.48
CA TYR A 232 6.86 -4.28 0.36
C TYR A 232 6.31 -5.63 -0.13
N ARG A 233 5.10 -5.60 -0.67
CA ARG A 233 4.52 -6.73 -1.41
C ARG A 233 4.26 -6.26 -2.84
N PRO A 234 4.67 -7.02 -3.88
CA PRO A 234 4.39 -6.67 -5.27
C PRO A 234 2.91 -6.33 -5.51
N ILE A 235 2.03 -7.16 -4.95
CA ILE A 235 0.57 -7.00 -5.02
C ILE A 235 0.05 -5.74 -4.30
N HIS A 236 0.85 -5.04 -3.50
CA HIS A 236 0.46 -3.86 -2.74
C HIS A 236 1.23 -2.62 -3.21
N THR A 237 1.15 -2.36 -4.51
CA THR A 237 1.86 -1.22 -5.10
C THR A 237 1.42 0.10 -4.44
N GLY A 238 2.39 0.95 -4.12
CA GLY A 238 2.18 2.21 -3.39
C GLY A 238 1.99 2.04 -1.87
N CYS A 239 2.14 0.82 -1.34
CA CYS A 239 2.00 0.53 0.08
C CYS A 239 3.23 -0.20 0.63
N ILE A 240 3.62 0.20 1.84
CA ILE A 240 4.68 -0.46 2.60
C ILE A 240 4.14 -0.92 3.95
N ARG A 241 4.75 -1.93 4.54
CA ARG A 241 4.34 -2.53 5.81
C ARG A 241 5.49 -2.51 6.79
N ILE A 242 5.21 -2.17 8.04
CA ILE A 242 6.23 -2.09 9.10
C ILE A 242 5.70 -2.74 10.37
N LEU A 243 6.52 -3.58 10.99
CA LEU A 243 6.19 -4.35 12.18
C LEU A 243 6.70 -3.67 13.45
N ASN A 244 5.84 -3.55 14.45
CA ASN A 244 6.14 -3.13 15.82
C ASN A 244 6.81 -1.75 15.96
N VAL A 245 6.35 -0.75 15.19
CA VAL A 245 6.89 0.62 15.23
C VAL A 245 6.78 1.29 16.61
N HIS A 246 5.79 0.91 17.42
CA HIS A 246 5.61 1.40 18.80
C HIS A 246 6.76 1.01 19.73
N ARG A 247 7.45 -0.12 19.48
CA ARG A 247 8.55 -0.62 20.31
C ARG A 247 9.78 0.28 20.26
N SER A 248 10.44 0.51 21.39
CA SER A 248 11.61 1.41 21.48
C SER A 248 12.79 0.95 20.62
N GLU A 249 12.88 -0.36 20.40
CA GLU A 249 13.85 -1.02 19.54
C GLU A 249 13.68 -0.63 18.06
N MET A 250 12.45 -0.34 17.62
CA MET A 250 12.21 0.27 16.32
C MET A 250 12.52 1.77 16.41
N THR A 251 13.79 2.10 16.22
CA THR A 251 14.29 3.49 16.30
C THR A 251 13.86 4.31 15.07
N VAL A 252 13.95 5.64 15.18
CA VAL A 252 13.69 6.55 14.04
C VAL A 252 14.59 6.23 12.83
N VAL A 253 15.84 5.83 13.08
CA VAL A 253 16.78 5.47 12.00
C VAL A 253 16.33 4.19 11.30
N LEU A 254 15.89 3.18 12.05
CA LEU A 254 15.35 1.94 11.47
C LEU A 254 14.04 2.19 10.73
N CYS A 255 13.17 3.08 11.22
CA CYS A 255 11.99 3.52 10.50
C CYS A 255 12.36 4.23 9.18
N ALA A 256 13.39 5.08 9.19
CA ALA A 256 13.85 5.77 7.98
C ALA A 256 14.44 4.79 6.95
N GLU A 257 15.18 3.79 7.42
CA GLU A 257 15.66 2.71 6.57
C GLU A 257 14.50 1.90 5.99
N ALA A 258 13.54 1.47 6.81
CA ALA A 258 12.36 0.72 6.37
C ALA A 258 11.54 1.49 5.32
N ILE A 259 11.24 2.77 5.56
CA ILE A 259 10.48 3.59 4.61
C ILE A 259 11.26 3.72 3.29
N LEU A 260 12.54 4.07 3.35
CA LEU A 260 13.36 4.23 2.15
C LEU A 260 13.49 2.92 1.37
N HIS A 261 13.74 1.81 2.06
CA HIS A 261 13.92 0.47 1.48
C HIS A 261 12.65 0.02 0.76
N GLU A 262 11.52 -0.04 1.49
CA GLU A 262 10.29 -0.62 0.94
C GLU A 262 9.63 0.29 -0.09
N SER A 263 9.69 1.61 0.08
CA SER A 263 9.16 2.54 -0.92
C SER A 263 9.96 2.50 -2.23
N THR A 264 11.28 2.27 -2.15
CA THR A 264 12.11 2.08 -3.35
C THR A 264 11.72 0.80 -4.08
N HIS A 265 11.52 -0.30 -3.36
CA HIS A 265 11.00 -1.53 -3.96
C HIS A 265 9.61 -1.33 -4.59
N SER A 266 8.70 -0.66 -3.89
CA SER A 266 7.36 -0.39 -4.41
C SER A 266 7.41 0.48 -5.67
N PHE A 267 8.27 1.51 -5.71
CA PHE A 267 8.42 2.37 -6.88
C PHE A 267 8.96 1.60 -8.09
N LEU A 268 10.01 0.81 -7.90
CA LEU A 268 10.63 0.04 -8.98
C LEU A 268 9.70 -1.08 -9.49
N SER A 269 8.93 -1.71 -8.60
CA SER A 269 7.92 -2.70 -9.00
C SER A 269 6.87 -2.11 -9.95
N ALA A 270 6.40 -0.89 -9.67
CA ALA A 270 5.48 -0.18 -10.54
C ALA A 270 6.13 0.26 -11.86
N TYR A 271 7.41 0.64 -11.82
CA TYR A 271 8.16 0.91 -13.03
C TYR A 271 8.26 -0.35 -13.92
N GLU A 272 8.57 -1.51 -13.34
CA GLU A 272 8.67 -2.77 -14.07
C GLU A 272 7.34 -3.27 -14.65
N SER A 273 6.20 -2.99 -14.00
CA SER A 273 4.89 -3.36 -14.55
C SER A 273 4.54 -2.56 -15.80
N ILE A 274 4.95 -1.29 -15.87
CA ILE A 274 4.68 -0.39 -16.99
C ILE A 274 5.69 -0.56 -18.13
N HIS A 275 6.99 -0.64 -17.80
CA HIS A 275 8.07 -0.58 -18.78
C HIS A 275 8.73 -1.93 -19.06
N GLY A 276 8.29 -2.98 -18.36
CA GLY A 276 8.89 -4.31 -18.40
C GLY A 276 10.00 -4.48 -17.36
N LYS A 277 10.27 -5.75 -17.02
CA LYS A 277 11.23 -6.11 -15.97
C LYS A 277 12.66 -5.73 -16.36
N PHE A 278 13.44 -5.23 -15.40
CA PHE A 278 14.86 -4.95 -15.56
C PHE A 278 15.66 -6.23 -15.86
N MET A 279 15.21 -7.36 -15.32
CA MET A 279 15.86 -8.65 -15.47
C MET A 279 14.85 -9.78 -15.74
N SER A 280 15.24 -10.72 -16.60
CA SER A 280 14.45 -11.93 -16.86
C SER A 280 14.34 -12.80 -15.61
N SER A 281 13.15 -13.39 -15.39
CA SER A 281 12.88 -14.37 -14.34
C SER A 281 13.52 -15.74 -14.61
N GLU A 282 14.01 -16.01 -15.83
CA GLU A 282 14.52 -17.32 -16.25
C GLU A 282 16.01 -17.56 -15.90
N ILE A 283 16.61 -16.70 -15.08
CA ILE A 283 18.02 -16.81 -14.73
C ILE A 283 18.22 -17.90 -13.65
N ARG A 284 19.03 -18.93 -13.99
CA ARG A 284 19.29 -20.11 -13.15
C ARG A 284 19.94 -19.83 -11.80
N PHE A 285 20.75 -18.78 -11.71
CA PHE A 285 21.48 -18.44 -10.49
C PHE A 285 20.71 -17.40 -9.69
N ARG A 286 20.41 -17.70 -8.43
CA ARG A 286 19.80 -16.77 -7.49
C ARG A 286 20.89 -16.15 -6.62
N PRO A 287 21.03 -14.82 -6.59
CA PRO A 287 21.94 -14.14 -5.68
C PRO A 287 21.43 -14.26 -4.23
N VAL A 288 22.34 -14.05 -3.28
CA VAL A 288 22.01 -13.99 -1.86
C VAL A 288 21.77 -12.53 -1.47
N SER A 289 20.67 -12.26 -0.76
CA SER A 289 20.36 -10.92 -0.25
C SER A 289 21.44 -10.47 0.74
N PRO A 290 21.97 -9.24 0.60
CA PRO A 290 22.93 -8.71 1.56
C PRO A 290 22.28 -8.31 2.90
N TRP A 291 20.94 -8.21 2.98
CA TRP A 291 20.22 -7.92 4.24
C TRP A 291 19.82 -9.18 4.99
N SER A 292 19.21 -10.15 4.28
CA SER A 292 18.63 -11.33 4.94
C SER A 292 19.51 -12.57 4.88
N GLY A 293 20.53 -12.59 4.01
CA GLY A 293 21.34 -13.80 3.76
C GLY A 293 20.59 -14.90 3.02
N ASN A 294 19.35 -14.66 2.58
CA ASN A 294 18.53 -15.63 1.85
C ASN A 294 18.72 -15.49 0.33
N TYR A 295 18.51 -16.57 -0.41
CA TYR A 295 18.45 -16.51 -1.87
C TYR A 295 17.26 -15.68 -2.34
N ILE A 296 17.52 -14.68 -3.17
CA ILE A 296 16.49 -13.79 -3.71
C ILE A 296 16.35 -13.94 -5.22
N PRO A 297 15.17 -13.61 -5.78
CA PRO A 297 15.01 -13.43 -7.21
C PRO A 297 15.97 -12.37 -7.77
N ASN A 298 16.34 -12.50 -9.04
CA ASN A 298 17.26 -11.55 -9.69
C ASN A 298 16.69 -10.12 -9.80
N HIS A 299 15.38 -9.97 -9.99
CA HIS A 299 14.75 -8.63 -9.98
C HIS A 299 14.92 -7.96 -8.61
N SER A 300 14.83 -8.72 -7.51
CA SER A 300 15.07 -8.22 -6.16
C SER A 300 16.53 -7.78 -5.96
N LEU A 301 17.50 -8.39 -6.66
CA LEU A 301 18.88 -7.91 -6.68
C LEU A 301 19.02 -6.56 -7.39
N ALA A 302 18.35 -6.37 -8.53
CA ALA A 302 18.35 -5.08 -9.21
C ALA A 302 17.82 -3.99 -8.27
N HIS A 303 16.67 -4.24 -7.60
CA HIS A 303 16.12 -3.28 -6.66
C HIS A 303 17.04 -3.06 -5.44
N ALA A 304 17.65 -4.13 -4.92
CA ALA A 304 18.64 -4.05 -3.85
C ALA A 304 19.80 -3.10 -4.18
N ILE A 305 20.27 -3.08 -5.43
CA ILE A 305 21.33 -2.15 -5.84
C ILE A 305 20.84 -0.70 -5.71
N PHE A 306 19.62 -0.38 -6.16
CA PHE A 306 19.04 0.95 -6.00
C PHE A 306 18.85 1.33 -4.54
N VAL A 307 18.36 0.40 -3.70
CA VAL A 307 18.24 0.60 -2.26
C VAL A 307 19.61 0.86 -1.63
N TYR A 308 20.64 0.11 -2.02
CA TYR A 308 22.00 0.30 -1.53
C TYR A 308 22.52 1.69 -1.86
N TYR A 309 22.35 2.15 -3.11
CA TYR A 309 22.69 3.53 -3.50
C TYR A 309 21.93 4.57 -2.67
N ALA A 310 20.62 4.38 -2.49
CA ALA A 310 19.79 5.27 -1.68
C ALA A 310 20.27 5.37 -0.21
N LEU A 311 20.75 4.24 0.34
CA LEU A 311 21.24 4.17 1.71
C LEU A 311 22.69 4.64 1.85
N HIS A 312 23.57 4.43 0.85
CA HIS A 312 25.01 4.67 0.94
C HIS A 312 25.51 5.99 0.37
N GLU A 313 24.75 6.69 -0.49
CA GLU A 313 25.02 8.12 -0.75
C GLU A 313 25.07 8.91 0.57
N ARG A 314 24.36 8.44 1.61
CA ARG A 314 24.37 9.01 2.96
C ARG A 314 25.68 8.83 3.74
N SER A 315 26.58 7.97 3.28
CA SER A 315 27.80 7.63 4.03
C SER A 315 29.03 8.43 3.61
N GLU A 316 29.05 9.00 2.40
CA GLU A 316 30.20 9.73 1.87
C GLU A 316 30.19 11.24 2.21
N GLU A 317 29.13 11.76 2.83
CA GLU A 317 29.03 13.15 3.31
C GLU A 317 29.28 13.33 4.83
N ARG A 318 29.92 12.35 5.50
CA ARG A 318 30.43 12.49 6.88
C ARG A 318 31.93 12.70 6.92
#